data_AF-S4PYG1-F1
#
_entry.id   AF-S4PYG1-F1
#
_cell.length_a   1.000
_cell.length_b   1.000
_cell.length_c   1.000
_cell.angle_alpha   90.00
_cell.angle_beta   90.00
_cell.angle_gamma   90.00
#
_symmetry.space_group_name_H-M   'P 1'
#
loop_
_entity.id
_entity.type
_entity.pdbx_description
1 polymer ?
#
loop_
_entity_poly.entity_id
_entity_poly.type
_entity_poly.pdbx_seq_one_letter_code
_entity_poly.pdbx_strand_id
1 'polypeptide(L)'
;MPNIFCRFYAFRRLKYAKNRQLAIAGFSDPYKDAEEDDKKLWLSSSAGAAELDIEMSCFLLREIGDQFCELLQQEKEAESHHLNEDKTVAWKRVVQGVREMCDVCETTLFNFHWTCGKCGFVVCLDCYKSRTSGESGNTPSETSNSTSATPNGERDSFGWLTCTTGGAHPARRLLLTQIAAGGALAAAAARAHRVRAAFALPPCACGQSCEPAAPVRAAARLLLQRALQKNIKKEEVKEESAPTNGSSPVKSENGKTGSSIVSWLSDLPMKTETKEEKSDSSSSDSEEGGNFSTLRELLIRPAPEGGDTQPKKKQKKNKSDILDEVISSIIEEKKDDDGEVKPFALSNVVKRYERSGRGREELPVRIMTLTESKILYPDVPHSWLCDGKLLHLTDPMNPGNYKPFQDQWKRGQPVIVSDVSSLLDKDLWSPESFSRDFGDTRVDIVNCASGLVVPNQPARKFWDGFELAAKRLRDERGAPMVLKLKDWPPGEDFAELLPARFDDLMRALPLAEYTARSGKLNLAARLPECFVRPDLGPKMYTAYGGAGGTTNLHLDVSDAVNVMVHASAP
;
A
#
# COMPACT_ATOMS: atom_id res chain seq x y z
N MET A 1 -9.02 21.18 -11.21
CA MET A 1 -7.71 21.76 -10.81
C MET A 1 -6.89 22.07 -12.06
N PRO A 2 -6.06 23.12 -12.08
CA PRO A 2 -5.15 23.36 -13.20
C PRO A 2 -4.18 22.18 -13.32
N ASN A 3 -4.01 21.62 -14.51
CA ASN A 3 -3.03 20.57 -14.75
C ASN A 3 -1.63 21.12 -14.49
N ILE A 4 -1.01 20.69 -13.39
CA ILE A 4 0.36 21.09 -13.03
C ILE A 4 1.30 20.23 -13.86
N PHE A 5 1.98 20.81 -14.84
CA PHE A 5 2.93 20.11 -15.71
C PHE A 5 4.40 20.43 -15.37
N CYS A 6 4.63 21.34 -14.42
CA CYS A 6 5.97 21.84 -14.11
C CYS A 6 6.56 21.14 -12.87
N ARG A 7 7.66 20.41 -13.06
CA ARG A 7 8.42 19.75 -11.97
C ARG A 7 9.00 20.71 -10.92
N PHE A 8 9.03 22.02 -11.21
CA PHE A 8 9.50 23.07 -10.31
C PHE A 8 8.36 23.86 -9.65
N TYR A 9 7.10 23.50 -9.91
CA TYR A 9 5.95 24.11 -9.25
C TYR A 9 6.05 23.93 -7.73
N ALA A 10 5.85 25.02 -6.98
CA ALA A 10 6.00 25.07 -5.52
C ALA A 10 7.36 24.55 -4.97
N PHE A 11 8.38 24.48 -5.82
CA PHE A 11 9.73 23.99 -5.47
C PHE A 11 10.82 25.04 -5.73
N ARG A 12 10.76 25.74 -6.89
CA ARG A 12 11.74 26.78 -7.25
C ARG A 12 11.23 28.17 -6.89
N ARG A 13 12.06 28.94 -6.19
CA ARG A 13 11.77 30.33 -5.86
C ARG A 13 12.14 31.26 -7.00
N LEU A 14 11.30 32.26 -7.22
CA LEU A 14 11.48 33.29 -8.23
C LEU A 14 11.45 34.66 -7.55
N LYS A 15 12.23 35.61 -8.05
CA LYS A 15 12.25 37.00 -7.59
C LYS A 15 12.23 37.95 -8.77
N TYR A 16 11.64 39.12 -8.60
CA TYR A 16 11.80 40.21 -9.56
C TYR A 16 13.16 40.87 -9.36
N ALA A 17 13.96 40.89 -10.43
CA ALA A 17 15.18 41.68 -10.49
C ALA A 17 14.84 43.19 -10.53
N LYS A 18 15.84 44.03 -10.28
CA LYS A 18 15.67 45.51 -10.25
C LYS A 18 15.08 46.08 -11.55
N ASN A 19 15.28 45.38 -12.67
CA ASN A 19 14.73 45.70 -13.99
C ASN A 19 13.30 45.12 -14.22
N ARG A 20 12.61 44.66 -13.18
CA ARG A 20 11.29 43.98 -13.23
C ARG A 20 11.26 42.66 -14.02
N GLN A 21 12.41 42.08 -14.37
CA GLN A 21 12.45 40.74 -14.96
C GLN A 21 12.40 39.67 -13.87
N LEU A 22 11.71 38.57 -14.16
CA LEU A 22 11.66 37.42 -13.25
C LEU A 22 12.99 36.65 -13.32
N ALA A 23 13.59 36.38 -12.17
CA ALA A 23 14.86 35.67 -12.05
C ALA A 23 14.74 34.51 -11.04
N ILE A 24 15.54 33.47 -11.24
CA ILE A 24 15.64 32.35 -10.30
C ILE A 24 16.26 32.84 -8.99
N ALA A 25 15.62 32.50 -7.88
CA ALA A 25 16.02 32.90 -6.52
C ALA A 25 16.42 31.70 -5.64
N GLY A 26 16.67 30.54 -6.25
CA GLY A 26 17.01 29.30 -5.56
C GLY A 26 15.80 28.39 -5.38
N PHE A 27 15.84 27.55 -4.36
CA PHE A 27 14.78 26.59 -4.02
C PHE A 27 14.15 26.97 -2.69
N SER A 28 12.93 26.50 -2.46
CA SER A 28 12.23 26.72 -1.19
C SER A 28 12.98 26.04 -0.04
N ASP A 29 12.99 26.68 1.13
CA ASP A 29 13.58 26.17 2.37
C ASP A 29 12.45 25.64 3.29
N PRO A 30 12.57 24.42 3.83
CA PRO A 30 11.47 23.79 4.55
C PRO A 30 11.14 24.46 5.89
N TYR A 31 12.06 25.23 6.46
CA TYR A 31 11.89 25.92 7.74
C TYR A 31 11.49 27.39 7.55
N LYS A 32 12.02 28.04 6.51
CA LYS A 32 11.81 29.48 6.27
C LYS A 32 10.62 29.79 5.39
N ASP A 33 10.40 28.98 4.36
CA ASP A 33 9.39 29.28 3.32
C ASP A 33 8.06 28.52 3.56
N ALA A 34 7.97 27.67 4.59
CA ALA A 34 6.75 26.94 4.94
C ALA A 34 5.73 27.83 5.70
N GLU A 35 4.52 27.93 5.14
CA GLU A 35 3.40 28.68 5.70
C GLU A 35 2.69 27.88 6.81
N GLU A 36 1.71 28.50 7.47
CA GLU A 36 1.00 27.85 8.57
C GLU A 36 0.22 26.61 8.10
N ASP A 37 -0.45 26.71 6.96
CA ASP A 37 -1.26 25.62 6.41
C ASP A 37 -0.38 24.45 5.93
N ASP A 38 0.82 24.73 5.40
CA ASP A 38 1.81 23.70 5.08
C ASP A 38 2.23 22.90 6.32
N LYS A 39 2.32 23.57 7.48
CA LYS A 39 2.68 22.95 8.75
C LYS A 39 1.51 22.18 9.35
N LYS A 40 0.29 22.72 9.26
CA LYS A 40 -0.94 22.08 9.77
C LYS A 40 -1.15 20.68 9.19
N LEU A 41 -0.79 20.47 7.91
CA LEU A 41 -0.86 19.17 7.24
C LEU A 41 -0.13 18.05 8.01
N TRP A 42 0.92 18.39 8.76
CA TRP A 42 1.76 17.43 9.50
C TRP A 42 1.48 17.42 11.01
N LEU A 43 0.51 18.21 11.46
CA LEU A 43 0.00 18.17 12.82
C LEU A 43 -1.11 17.12 12.92
N SER A 44 -1.36 16.64 14.15
CA SER A 44 -2.50 15.75 14.39
C SER A 44 -3.80 16.54 14.15
N SER A 45 -4.46 16.31 13.03
CA SER A 45 -5.83 16.78 12.83
C SER A 45 -6.79 15.73 13.38
N SER A 46 -7.76 16.16 14.20
CA SER A 46 -8.89 15.34 14.62
C SER A 46 -9.97 15.23 13.54
N ALA A 47 -9.85 15.98 12.44
CA ALA A 47 -10.87 16.03 11.40
C ALA A 47 -10.81 14.78 10.50
N GLY A 48 -11.89 13.99 10.50
CA GLY A 48 -12.16 12.96 9.49
C GLY A 48 -11.64 11.54 9.76
N ALA A 49 -10.80 11.31 10.78
CA ALA A 49 -10.38 9.95 11.13
C ALA A 49 -11.41 9.30 12.08
N ALA A 50 -11.82 8.06 11.81
CA ALA A 50 -12.61 7.26 12.74
C ALA A 50 -11.94 7.29 14.13
N GLU A 51 -12.71 7.63 15.16
CA GLU A 51 -12.18 7.76 16.52
C GLU A 51 -11.44 6.48 16.92
N LEU A 52 -10.15 6.64 17.24
CA LEU A 52 -9.36 5.55 17.80
C LEU A 52 -9.54 5.58 19.30
N ASP A 53 -10.04 4.47 19.83
CA ASP A 53 -9.94 4.24 21.26
C ASP A 53 -8.46 4.13 21.68
N ILE A 54 -8.24 4.24 22.99
CA ILE A 54 -6.91 4.24 23.59
C ILE A 54 -6.19 2.91 23.33
N GLU A 55 -6.92 1.79 23.35
CA GLU A 55 -6.36 0.45 23.15
C GLU A 55 -5.80 0.30 21.75
N MET A 56 -6.58 0.71 20.74
CA MET A 56 -6.19 0.71 19.34
C MET A 56 -5.04 1.69 19.06
N SER A 57 -5.05 2.85 19.71
CA SER A 57 -3.95 3.82 19.62
C SER A 57 -2.64 3.23 20.15
N CYS A 58 -2.69 2.56 21.31
CA CYS A 58 -1.55 1.85 21.88
C CYS A 58 -1.08 0.69 21.00
N PHE A 59 -2.02 -0.08 20.45
CA PHE A 59 -1.74 -1.15 19.50
C PHE A 59 -0.97 -0.63 18.27
N LEU A 60 -1.47 0.42 17.62
CA LEU A 60 -0.82 1.02 16.46
C LEU A 60 0.57 1.55 16.81
N LEU A 61 0.70 2.32 17.90
CA LEU A 61 2.02 2.82 18.33
C LEU A 61 3.04 1.71 18.57
N ARG A 62 2.58 0.53 19.03
CA ARG A 62 3.43 -0.66 19.20
C ARG A 62 3.80 -1.28 17.86
N GLU A 63 2.83 -1.52 16.97
CA GLU A 63 3.08 -2.28 15.74
C GLU A 63 3.75 -1.47 14.62
N ILE A 64 3.42 -0.18 14.49
CA ILE A 64 3.93 0.69 13.41
C ILE A 64 4.92 1.76 13.89
N GLY A 65 4.96 2.06 15.19
CA GLY A 65 5.81 3.12 15.72
C GLY A 65 7.30 2.87 15.52
N ASP A 66 7.75 1.62 15.63
CA ASP A 66 9.14 1.24 15.36
C ASP A 66 9.49 1.41 13.88
N GLN A 67 8.59 0.99 12.97
CA GLN A 67 8.77 1.13 11.53
C GLN A 67 8.88 2.61 11.12
N PHE A 68 8.02 3.46 11.66
CA PHE A 68 8.08 4.90 11.43
C PHE A 68 9.41 5.50 11.93
N CYS A 69 9.85 5.13 13.13
CA CYS A 69 11.12 5.63 13.67
C CYS A 69 12.33 5.13 12.86
N GLU A 70 12.27 3.90 12.37
CA GLU A 70 13.29 3.32 11.51
C GLU A 70 13.41 4.09 10.19
N LEU A 71 12.30 4.38 9.53
CA LEU A 71 12.29 5.20 8.30
C LEU A 71 12.98 6.55 8.53
N LEU A 72 12.71 7.22 9.66
CA LEU A 72 13.37 8.48 9.98
C LEU A 72 14.86 8.35 10.28
N GLN A 73 15.30 7.22 10.84
CA GLN A 73 16.74 6.97 11.02
C GLN A 73 17.43 6.77 9.68
N GLN A 74 16.79 6.06 8.74
CA GLN A 74 17.30 5.90 7.37
C GLN A 74 17.40 7.26 6.66
N GLU A 75 16.42 8.14 6.84
CA GLU A 75 16.48 9.50 6.31
C GLU A 75 17.62 10.33 6.94
N LYS A 76 17.82 10.24 8.25
CA LYS A 76 18.96 10.90 8.90
C LYS A 76 20.30 10.38 8.39
N GLU A 77 20.42 9.07 8.20
CA GLU A 77 21.63 8.47 7.60
C GLU A 77 21.84 8.95 6.16
N ALA A 78 20.76 9.16 5.40
CA ALA A 78 20.81 9.65 4.03
C ALA A 78 21.56 10.99 3.89
N GLU A 79 21.46 11.88 4.89
CA GLU A 79 22.23 13.14 4.94
C GLU A 79 23.74 12.90 4.88
N SER A 80 24.23 11.84 5.54
CA SER A 80 25.66 11.49 5.56
C SER A 80 26.19 11.01 4.21
N HIS A 81 25.31 10.49 3.34
CA HIS A 81 25.65 10.07 1.98
C HIS A 81 25.58 11.22 0.96
N HIS A 82 25.13 12.41 1.36
CA HIS A 82 24.96 13.51 0.45
C HIS A 82 26.32 14.06 -0.03
N LEU A 83 26.61 13.91 -1.32
CA LEU A 83 27.91 14.25 -1.92
C LEU A 83 28.01 15.72 -2.39
N ASN A 84 26.90 16.43 -2.52
CA ASN A 84 26.94 17.84 -2.89
C ASN A 84 27.59 18.65 -1.75
N GLU A 85 28.40 19.64 -2.10
CA GLU A 85 29.05 20.53 -1.14
C GLU A 85 28.01 21.44 -0.46
N ASP A 86 26.98 21.85 -1.21
CA ASP A 86 25.84 22.58 -0.67
C ASP A 86 24.97 21.63 0.14
N LYS A 87 25.00 21.79 1.47
CA LYS A 87 24.21 21.00 2.42
C LYS A 87 22.81 21.57 2.67
N THR A 88 22.41 22.61 1.94
CA THR A 88 21.06 23.16 2.08
C THR A 88 20.03 22.15 1.59
N VAL A 89 19.03 21.89 2.45
CA VAL A 89 17.90 21.03 2.09
C VAL A 89 16.88 21.87 1.35
N ALA A 90 16.61 21.49 0.11
CA ALA A 90 15.53 22.09 -0.67
C ALA A 90 14.17 21.49 -0.24
N TRP A 91 13.11 22.27 -0.31
CA TRP A 91 11.77 21.85 0.09
C TRP A 91 10.84 21.80 -1.09
N LYS A 92 10.30 20.60 -1.35
CA LYS A 92 9.29 20.37 -2.38
C LYS A 92 7.95 20.18 -1.68
N ARG A 93 7.13 21.23 -1.68
CA ARG A 93 5.80 21.24 -1.05
C ARG A 93 4.91 20.14 -1.64
N VAL A 94 4.08 19.52 -0.80
CA VAL A 94 3.03 18.60 -1.25
C VAL A 94 2.03 19.37 -2.12
N VAL A 95 1.71 18.80 -3.27
CA VAL A 95 0.77 19.37 -4.22
C VAL A 95 -0.43 18.43 -4.32
N GLN A 96 -1.63 18.95 -4.08
CA GLN A 96 -2.86 18.19 -4.24
C GLN A 96 -2.95 17.62 -5.65
N GLY A 97 -3.32 16.35 -5.79
CA GLY A 97 -3.34 15.69 -7.10
C GLY A 97 -2.07 14.92 -7.43
N VAL A 98 -0.94 15.21 -6.78
CA VAL A 98 0.39 14.81 -7.25
C VAL A 98 1.06 13.84 -6.27
N ARG A 99 1.42 12.66 -6.79
CA ARG A 99 2.25 11.67 -6.11
C ARG A 99 3.71 11.83 -6.50
N GLU A 100 4.58 12.05 -5.52
CA GLU A 100 6.02 12.12 -5.72
C GLU A 100 6.63 10.71 -5.77
N MET A 101 7.29 10.39 -6.88
CA MET A 101 7.84 9.06 -7.17
C MET A 101 9.27 9.17 -7.72
N CYS A 102 10.08 8.15 -7.45
CA CYS A 102 11.41 8.02 -8.01
C CYS A 102 11.33 7.80 -9.54
N ASP A 103 12.07 8.58 -10.32
CA ASP A 103 12.12 8.45 -11.78
C ASP A 103 12.84 7.16 -12.26
N VAL A 104 13.49 6.43 -11.33
CA VAL A 104 14.27 5.22 -11.64
C VAL A 104 13.49 3.96 -11.30
N CYS A 105 13.04 3.83 -10.04
CA CYS A 105 12.40 2.61 -9.54
C CYS A 105 10.88 2.72 -9.37
N GLU A 106 10.31 3.89 -9.66
CA GLU A 106 8.87 4.21 -9.58
C GLU A 106 8.27 4.09 -8.18
N THR A 107 9.10 3.85 -7.16
CA THR A 107 8.68 3.84 -5.75
C THR A 107 8.29 5.24 -5.29
N THR A 108 7.25 5.33 -4.45
CA THR A 108 6.83 6.57 -3.79
C THR A 108 7.89 7.07 -2.83
N LEU A 109 8.08 8.38 -2.82
CA LEU A 109 9.04 9.02 -1.93
C LEU A 109 8.36 9.32 -0.60
N PHE A 110 9.01 8.93 0.51
CA PHE A 110 8.51 9.18 1.86
C PHE A 110 8.72 10.64 2.25
N ASN A 111 9.98 11.08 2.41
CA ASN A 111 10.29 12.48 2.65
C ASN A 111 11.64 12.92 2.03
N PHE A 112 12.78 12.41 2.49
CA PHE A 112 14.09 12.76 1.91
C PHE A 112 14.34 12.05 0.57
N HIS A 113 14.90 12.80 -0.37
CA HIS A 113 15.22 12.34 -1.72
C HIS A 113 16.22 13.29 -2.40
N TRP A 114 16.70 12.94 -3.59
CA TRP A 114 17.60 13.79 -4.38
C TRP A 114 16.94 14.28 -5.65
N THR A 115 17.08 15.58 -5.91
CA THR A 115 16.48 16.23 -7.07
C THR A 115 17.52 16.93 -7.92
N CYS A 116 17.43 16.80 -9.23
CA CYS A 116 18.23 17.60 -10.16
C CYS A 116 17.70 19.03 -10.19
N GLY A 117 18.55 19.98 -9.78
CA GLY A 117 18.22 21.40 -9.80
C GLY A 117 17.98 21.99 -11.20
N LYS A 118 18.27 21.27 -12.30
CA LYS A 118 18.09 21.74 -13.69
C LYS A 118 16.80 21.25 -14.34
N CYS A 119 16.55 19.95 -14.33
CA CYS A 119 15.41 19.31 -15.01
C CYS A 119 14.33 18.79 -14.05
N GLY A 120 14.61 18.72 -12.74
CA GLY A 120 13.69 18.17 -11.75
C GLY A 120 13.61 16.65 -11.76
N PHE A 121 14.61 15.94 -12.28
CA PHE A 121 14.78 14.49 -12.12
C PHE A 121 14.91 14.14 -10.64
N VAL A 122 14.22 13.10 -10.17
CA VAL A 122 14.12 12.73 -8.76
C VAL A 122 14.49 11.27 -8.52
N VAL A 123 15.28 11.01 -7.48
CA VAL A 123 15.66 9.66 -7.05
C VAL A 123 15.50 9.44 -5.55
N CYS A 124 15.07 8.22 -5.17
CA CYS A 124 14.97 7.79 -3.78
C CYS A 124 16.34 7.48 -3.16
N LEU A 125 16.35 7.22 -1.85
CA LEU A 125 17.53 6.79 -1.08
C LEU A 125 18.28 5.63 -1.72
N ASP A 126 17.59 4.56 -2.08
CA ASP A 126 18.24 3.35 -2.59
C ASP A 126 18.87 3.57 -3.96
N CYS A 127 18.16 4.27 -4.85
CA CYS A 127 18.68 4.58 -6.18
C CYS A 127 19.91 5.48 -6.08
N TYR A 128 19.87 6.49 -5.20
CA TYR A 128 21.03 7.35 -4.96
C TYR A 128 22.20 6.58 -4.36
N LYS A 129 21.97 5.79 -3.29
CA LYS A 129 22.99 4.93 -2.67
C LYS A 129 23.62 4.01 -3.70
N SER A 130 22.82 3.28 -4.48
CA SER A 130 23.28 2.40 -5.57
C SER A 130 24.18 3.12 -6.58
N ARG A 131 23.84 4.35 -6.96
CA ARG A 131 24.66 5.19 -7.85
C ARG A 131 26.01 5.55 -7.22
N THR A 132 26.01 5.92 -5.94
CA THR A 132 27.23 6.35 -5.23
C THR A 132 28.12 5.18 -4.80
N SER A 133 27.56 4.02 -4.47
CA SER A 133 28.34 2.82 -4.12
C SER A 133 29.18 2.31 -5.30
N GLY A 134 28.75 2.55 -6.54
CA GLY A 134 29.53 2.27 -7.74
C GLY A 134 30.59 3.33 -8.10
N GLU A 135 30.48 4.55 -7.56
CA GLU A 135 31.47 5.63 -7.78
C GLU A 135 32.68 5.53 -6.84
N SER A 136 32.58 4.79 -5.73
CA SER A 136 33.64 4.65 -4.71
C SER A 136 34.85 3.80 -5.13
N GLY A 137 34.87 3.25 -6.35
CA GLY A 137 35.91 2.32 -6.83
C GLY A 137 36.92 2.90 -7.82
N ASN A 138 36.81 4.15 -8.27
CA ASN A 138 37.78 4.77 -9.18
C ASN A 138 38.01 6.24 -8.83
N THR A 139 39.28 6.63 -8.85
CA THR A 139 39.81 7.98 -8.61
C THR A 139 39.06 9.07 -9.41
N PRO A 140 38.94 10.31 -8.86
CA PRO A 140 38.12 11.35 -9.44
C PRO A 140 38.83 11.97 -10.65
N SER A 141 38.46 11.53 -11.85
CA SER A 141 38.66 12.32 -13.05
C SER A 141 37.43 13.16 -13.29
N GLU A 142 37.58 14.48 -13.27
CA GLU A 142 36.56 15.45 -13.70
C GLU A 142 36.18 15.33 -15.19
N THR A 143 36.70 14.32 -15.90
CA THR A 143 36.58 14.17 -17.36
C THR A 143 35.97 12.87 -17.86
N SER A 144 35.48 11.96 -17.00
CA SER A 144 34.73 10.79 -17.50
C SER A 144 33.28 11.13 -17.83
N ASN A 145 33.09 12.05 -18.78
CA ASN A 145 31.92 12.11 -19.65
C ASN A 145 31.93 10.90 -20.60
N SER A 146 31.93 9.68 -20.07
CA SER A 146 31.76 8.49 -20.91
C SER A 146 30.30 8.44 -21.34
N THR A 147 30.05 9.06 -22.48
CA THR A 147 28.86 9.02 -23.31
C THR A 147 28.65 7.62 -23.90
N SER A 148 28.59 6.58 -23.08
CA SER A 148 27.98 5.32 -23.50
C SER A 148 26.48 5.39 -23.21
N ALA A 149 25.81 6.32 -23.89
CA ALA A 149 24.37 6.29 -23.98
C ALA A 149 23.97 4.94 -24.61
N THR A 150 22.91 4.34 -24.10
CA THR A 150 22.22 3.24 -24.80
C THR A 150 21.89 3.67 -26.23
N PRO A 151 21.73 2.76 -27.21
CA PRO A 151 21.60 3.10 -28.64
C PRO A 151 20.49 4.13 -28.97
N ASN A 152 19.57 4.42 -28.05
CA ASN A 152 18.50 5.40 -28.17
C ASN A 152 18.79 6.77 -27.51
N GLY A 153 19.91 6.98 -26.81
CA GLY A 153 20.31 8.30 -26.29
C GLY A 153 19.59 8.81 -25.03
N GLU A 154 18.52 8.15 -24.57
CA GLU A 154 17.63 8.66 -23.50
C GLU A 154 18.03 8.24 -22.07
N ARG A 155 18.82 7.17 -21.92
CA ARG A 155 19.26 6.63 -20.63
C ARG A 155 20.76 6.42 -20.57
N ASP A 156 21.34 6.69 -19.40
CA ASP A 156 22.76 6.47 -19.11
C ASP A 156 23.08 4.99 -18.82
N SER A 157 24.36 4.70 -18.56
CA SER A 157 24.86 3.34 -18.30
C SER A 157 24.29 2.67 -17.05
N PHE A 158 23.68 3.44 -16.13
CA PHE A 158 23.00 2.95 -14.93
C PHE A 158 21.48 2.88 -15.11
N GLY A 159 20.99 3.10 -16.34
CA GLY A 159 19.57 3.08 -16.67
C GLY A 159 18.80 4.34 -16.23
N TRP A 160 19.48 5.38 -15.75
CA TRP A 160 18.85 6.65 -15.37
C TRP A 160 18.54 7.46 -16.61
N LEU A 161 17.42 8.19 -16.62
CA LEU A 161 17.12 9.15 -17.68
C LEU A 161 18.20 10.24 -17.74
N THR A 162 18.60 10.61 -18.95
CA THR A 162 19.54 11.72 -19.16
C THR A 162 18.88 13.06 -18.85
N CYS A 163 19.68 14.04 -18.42
CA CYS A 163 19.19 15.38 -18.12
C CYS A 163 18.66 16.07 -19.37
N THR A 164 17.60 16.88 -19.23
CA THR A 164 17.07 17.70 -20.34
C THR A 164 18.07 18.75 -20.82
N THR A 165 19.04 19.13 -19.98
CA THR A 165 20.16 20.00 -20.38
C THR A 165 21.34 19.23 -20.99
N GLY A 166 21.18 17.92 -21.23
CA GLY A 166 22.20 17.03 -21.75
C GLY A 166 23.01 16.32 -20.66
N GLY A 167 23.37 15.06 -20.94
CA GLY A 167 24.28 14.24 -20.14
C GLY A 167 23.63 13.49 -18.97
N ALA A 168 24.46 12.80 -18.19
CA ALA A 168 24.04 12.10 -16.98
C ALA A 168 23.73 13.06 -15.83
N HIS A 169 23.15 12.55 -14.75
CA HIS A 169 22.94 13.26 -13.49
C HIS A 169 24.03 12.86 -12.48
N PRO A 170 25.12 13.65 -12.30
CA PRO A 170 26.16 13.31 -11.33
C PRO A 170 25.61 13.45 -9.91
N ALA A 171 25.88 12.46 -9.04
CA ALA A 171 25.37 12.44 -7.67
C ALA A 171 25.73 13.72 -6.89
N ARG A 172 26.98 14.20 -7.05
CA ARG A 172 27.49 15.46 -6.46
C ARG A 172 26.76 16.74 -6.88
N ARG A 173 25.93 16.70 -7.93
CA ARG A 173 25.16 17.85 -8.44
C ARG A 173 23.67 17.77 -8.10
N LEU A 174 23.22 16.70 -7.48
CA LEU A 174 21.84 16.59 -7.01
C LEU A 174 21.67 17.36 -5.71
N LEU A 175 20.47 17.90 -5.49
CA LEU A 175 20.09 18.63 -4.29
C LEU A 175 19.41 17.67 -3.33
N LEU A 176 19.83 17.66 -2.06
CA LEU A 176 19.06 16.97 -1.03
C LEU A 176 17.73 17.73 -0.85
N THR A 177 16.63 17.00 -0.94
CA THR A 177 15.28 17.57 -0.98
C THR A 177 14.39 16.85 0.04
N GLN A 178 13.48 17.58 0.67
CA GLN A 178 12.48 17.04 1.59
C GLN A 178 11.05 17.44 1.20
N ILE A 179 10.07 16.62 1.59
CA ILE A 179 8.63 16.84 1.33
C ILE A 179 7.96 17.50 2.55
N ALA A 180 8.25 16.98 3.75
CA ALA A 180 7.65 17.46 4.98
C ALA A 180 8.06 18.89 5.29
N ALA A 181 7.15 19.70 5.83
CA ALA A 181 7.47 21.05 6.26
C ALA A 181 8.28 21.02 7.57
N GLY A 182 9.38 21.77 7.60
CA GLY A 182 10.27 21.90 8.75
C GLY A 182 10.68 20.57 9.38
N GLY A 183 10.65 20.50 10.71
CA GLY A 183 10.98 19.30 11.49
C GLY A 183 9.78 18.43 11.87
N ALA A 184 8.69 18.46 11.09
CA ALA A 184 7.42 17.87 11.50
C ALA A 184 7.50 16.36 11.81
N LEU A 185 8.22 15.59 10.98
CA LEU A 185 8.38 14.15 11.20
C LEU A 185 9.22 13.84 12.47
N ALA A 186 10.28 14.62 12.71
CA ALA A 186 11.07 14.49 13.93
C ALA A 186 10.24 14.83 15.18
N ALA A 187 9.40 15.86 15.11
CA ALA A 187 8.47 16.21 16.18
C ALA A 187 7.41 15.10 16.42
N ALA A 188 6.90 14.49 15.35
CA ALA A 188 5.99 13.35 15.43
C ALA A 188 6.66 12.14 16.10
N ALA A 189 7.91 11.81 15.76
CA ALA A 189 8.66 10.74 16.41
C ALA A 189 8.89 11.01 17.89
N ALA A 190 9.28 12.23 18.26
CA ALA A 190 9.42 12.62 19.65
C ALA A 190 8.11 12.53 20.44
N ARG A 191 6.97 12.86 19.82
CA ARG A 191 5.63 12.63 20.41
C ARG A 191 5.36 11.13 20.59
N ALA A 192 5.62 10.31 19.57
CA ALA A 192 5.40 8.86 19.63
C ALA A 192 6.23 8.21 20.75
N HIS A 193 7.51 8.58 20.90
CA HIS A 193 8.36 8.08 22.01
C HIS A 193 7.84 8.52 23.38
N ARG A 194 7.41 9.78 23.53
CA ARG A 194 6.81 10.28 24.78
C ARG A 194 5.54 9.54 25.15
N VAL A 195 4.66 9.30 24.19
CA VAL A 195 3.41 8.56 24.41
C VAL A 195 3.70 7.11 24.76
N ARG A 196 4.63 6.44 24.07
CA ARG A 196 5.06 5.07 24.42
C ARG A 196 5.54 4.98 25.86
N ALA A 197 6.39 5.92 26.29
CA ALA A 197 6.87 5.94 27.66
C ALA A 197 5.75 6.25 28.68
N ALA A 198 4.82 7.16 28.35
CA ALA A 198 3.69 7.50 29.22
C ALA A 198 2.74 6.31 29.45
N PHE A 199 2.48 5.52 28.41
CA PHE A 199 1.63 4.33 28.44
C PHE A 199 2.38 3.03 28.78
N ALA A 200 3.68 3.13 29.14
CA ALA A 200 4.54 1.98 29.43
C ALA A 200 4.54 0.91 28.31
N LEU A 201 4.46 1.35 27.05
CA LEU A 201 4.63 0.49 25.89
C LEU A 201 6.11 0.07 25.77
N PRO A 202 6.41 -1.06 25.09
CA PRO A 202 7.80 -1.46 24.83
C PRO A 202 8.62 -0.30 24.25
N PRO A 203 9.86 -0.09 24.70
CA PRO A 203 10.70 1.00 24.19
C PRO A 203 10.97 0.82 22.70
N CYS A 204 11.19 1.92 21.99
CA CYS A 204 11.54 1.85 20.58
C CYS A 204 12.96 1.27 20.40
N ALA A 205 13.15 0.46 19.37
CA ALA A 205 14.44 -0.14 19.04
C ALA A 205 15.56 0.89 18.73
N CYS A 206 15.20 2.15 18.49
CA CYS A 206 16.16 3.24 18.26
C CYS A 206 16.93 3.68 19.52
N GLY A 207 16.55 3.19 20.70
CA GLY A 207 17.17 3.55 21.98
C GLY A 207 16.79 4.93 22.52
N GLN A 208 15.99 5.72 21.79
CA GLN A 208 15.47 6.98 22.30
C GLN A 208 14.38 6.71 23.34
N SER A 209 14.63 7.09 24.58
CA SER A 209 13.64 7.14 25.63
C SER A 209 13.43 8.58 26.08
N CYS A 210 12.20 8.89 26.45
CA CYS A 210 11.88 10.14 27.12
C CYS A 210 11.14 9.76 28.40
N GLU A 211 11.76 9.96 29.55
CA GLU A 211 11.11 9.70 30.84
C GLU A 211 9.97 10.70 31.05
N PRO A 212 8.70 10.26 31.06
CA PRO A 212 7.57 11.15 31.29
C PRO A 212 7.51 11.58 32.76
N ALA A 213 7.01 12.79 33.03
CA ALA A 213 6.77 13.23 34.40
C ALA A 213 5.77 12.29 35.10
N ALA A 214 5.94 12.07 36.42
CA ALA A 214 5.09 11.15 37.19
C ALA A 214 3.57 11.41 37.06
N PRO A 215 3.08 12.67 37.03
CA PRO A 215 1.64 12.94 36.82
C PRO A 215 1.12 12.45 35.47
N VAL A 216 1.94 12.54 34.41
CA VAL A 216 1.56 12.11 33.05
C VAL A 216 1.40 10.59 33.00
N ARG A 217 2.29 9.83 33.65
CA ARG A 217 2.16 8.38 33.77
C ARG A 217 0.91 7.97 34.56
N ALA A 218 0.62 8.67 35.65
CA ALA A 218 -0.57 8.39 36.45
C ALA A 218 -1.85 8.61 35.63
N ALA A 219 -1.93 9.73 34.90
CA ALA A 219 -3.06 10.03 34.02
C ALA A 219 -3.21 8.99 32.89
N ALA A 220 -2.12 8.60 32.23
CA ALA A 220 -2.15 7.59 31.17
C ALA A 220 -2.65 6.23 31.68
N ARG A 221 -2.19 5.81 32.87
CA ARG A 221 -2.67 4.58 33.52
C ARG A 221 -4.16 4.64 33.84
N LEU A 222 -4.64 5.77 34.37
CA LEU A 222 -6.06 5.95 34.69
C LEU A 222 -6.94 5.87 33.42
N LEU A 223 -6.50 6.50 32.34
CA LEU A 223 -7.18 6.46 31.05
C LEU A 223 -7.28 5.02 30.51
N LEU A 224 -6.19 4.26 30.60
CA LEU A 224 -6.14 2.87 30.17
C LEU A 224 -7.03 1.97 31.01
N GLN A 225 -7.04 2.16 32.34
CA GLN A 225 -7.95 1.44 33.24
C GLN A 225 -9.42 1.71 32.90
N ARG A 226 -9.76 2.98 32.64
CA ARG A 226 -11.13 3.35 32.25
C ARG A 226 -11.53 2.73 30.91
N ALA A 227 -10.61 2.64 29.94
CA ALA A 227 -10.87 2.00 28.65
C ALA A 227 -11.17 0.50 28.82
N LEU A 228 -10.32 -0.22 29.57
CA LEU A 228 -10.50 -1.64 29.84
C LEU A 228 -11.82 -1.93 30.58
N GLN A 229 -12.20 -1.09 31.55
CA GLN A 229 -13.46 -1.24 32.29
C GLN A 229 -14.71 -0.99 31.43
N LYS A 230 -14.64 -0.09 30.43
CA LYS A 230 -15.75 0.15 29.50
C LYS A 230 -16.02 -1.07 28.61
N ASN A 231 -14.99 -1.80 28.23
CA ASN A 231 -15.12 -3.01 27.40
C ASN A 231 -15.77 -4.16 28.19
N ILE A 232 -15.42 -4.34 29.46
CA ILE A 232 -16.05 -5.35 30.35
C ILE A 232 -17.56 -5.09 30.50
N LYS A 233 -17.96 -3.83 30.76
CA LYS A 233 -19.38 -3.48 30.88
C LYS A 233 -20.17 -3.63 29.57
N LYS A 234 -19.51 -3.53 28.42
CA LYS A 234 -20.17 -3.68 27.10
C LYS A 234 -20.40 -5.15 26.74
N GLU A 235 -19.55 -6.05 27.24
CA GLU A 235 -19.75 -7.50 27.15
C GLU A 235 -20.87 -7.98 28.09
N GLU A 236 -20.96 -7.44 29.32
CA GLU A 236 -21.99 -7.83 30.31
C GLU A 236 -23.42 -7.35 29.96
N VAL A 237 -23.59 -6.31 29.14
CA VAL A 237 -24.94 -5.75 28.81
C VAL A 237 -25.59 -6.46 27.60
N LYS A 238 -24.95 -7.45 26.98
CA LYS A 238 -25.49 -8.17 25.81
C LYS A 238 -26.20 -9.49 26.14
N GLU A 239 -26.35 -9.85 27.41
CA GLU A 239 -27.12 -11.02 27.86
C GLU A 239 -28.32 -10.63 28.73
N GLU A 240 -29.52 -10.64 28.15
CA GLU A 240 -30.79 -11.21 28.65
C GLU A 240 -31.94 -10.77 27.69
N SER A 241 -32.91 -11.60 27.29
CA SER A 241 -33.73 -12.48 28.14
C SER A 241 -34.41 -13.65 27.40
N ALA A 242 -34.49 -14.83 28.04
CA ALA A 242 -35.68 -15.70 28.05
C ALA A 242 -35.66 -16.62 29.30
N PRO A 243 -36.76 -16.81 30.05
CA PRO A 243 -36.74 -17.50 31.34
C PRO A 243 -37.18 -18.97 31.23
N THR A 244 -36.52 -19.88 31.96
CA THR A 244 -37.17 -21.09 32.50
C THR A 244 -36.44 -21.61 33.75
N ASN A 245 -37.25 -22.03 34.73
CA ASN A 245 -36.92 -22.47 36.08
C ASN A 245 -36.10 -23.77 36.18
N GLY A 246 -35.28 -23.88 37.25
CA GLY A 246 -34.80 -25.16 37.79
C GLY A 246 -33.58 -25.09 38.73
N SER A 247 -33.82 -25.12 40.05
CA SER A 247 -32.85 -25.33 41.17
C SER A 247 -32.10 -26.68 41.05
N SER A 248 -30.84 -26.97 41.43
CA SER A 248 -29.95 -26.60 42.57
C SER A 248 -28.50 -27.13 42.33
N PRO A 249 -27.49 -27.06 43.25
CA PRO A 249 -26.14 -26.54 42.94
C PRO A 249 -25.00 -27.57 42.91
N VAL A 250 -23.93 -27.28 42.16
CA VAL A 250 -22.58 -27.86 42.38
C VAL A 250 -21.51 -26.78 42.18
N LYS A 251 -20.58 -26.72 43.13
CA LYS A 251 -19.38 -25.84 43.17
C LYS A 251 -18.23 -26.37 42.29
N SER A 252 -17.32 -25.45 41.97
CA SER A 252 -15.97 -25.59 41.38
C SER A 252 -15.95 -25.57 39.84
N GLU A 253 -15.07 -24.83 39.15
CA GLU A 253 -13.88 -24.08 39.54
C GLU A 253 -13.59 -23.01 38.47
N ASN A 254 -13.02 -21.91 38.94
CA ASN A 254 -12.62 -20.67 38.29
C ASN A 254 -11.95 -20.82 36.90
N GLY A 255 -12.65 -20.47 35.82
CA GLY A 255 -12.09 -20.23 34.49
C GLY A 255 -12.14 -18.74 34.13
N LYS A 256 -11.02 -18.02 34.30
CA LYS A 256 -10.87 -16.64 33.82
C LYS A 256 -10.77 -16.64 32.29
N THR A 257 -11.89 -16.63 31.58
CA THR A 257 -11.95 -16.27 30.16
C THR A 257 -12.12 -14.77 30.06
N GLY A 258 -11.01 -14.04 30.13
CA GLY A 258 -10.96 -12.61 29.87
C GLY A 258 -10.69 -12.36 28.40
N SER A 259 -11.60 -11.63 27.75
CA SER A 259 -11.33 -10.83 26.56
C SER A 259 -9.96 -10.15 26.71
N SER A 260 -8.99 -10.50 25.85
CA SER A 260 -7.64 -9.95 25.98
C SER A 260 -6.95 -9.80 24.62
N ILE A 261 -7.25 -8.67 23.99
CA ILE A 261 -6.39 -8.00 23.00
C ILE A 261 -5.03 -7.55 23.64
N VAL A 262 -4.86 -7.75 24.95
CA VAL A 262 -3.85 -7.07 25.77
C VAL A 262 -3.49 -7.92 27.00
N SER A 263 -2.90 -9.11 26.80
CA SER A 263 -2.46 -9.93 27.94
C SER A 263 -1.42 -9.20 28.80
N TRP A 264 -0.60 -8.36 28.17
CA TRP A 264 0.45 -7.56 28.80
C TRP A 264 -0.06 -6.36 29.61
N LEU A 265 -1.28 -5.85 29.36
CA LEU A 265 -1.86 -4.79 30.20
C LEU A 265 -2.29 -5.30 31.57
N SER A 266 -2.48 -6.62 31.69
CA SER A 266 -2.83 -7.30 32.93
C SER A 266 -1.71 -7.28 33.97
N ASP A 267 -0.46 -6.98 33.56
CA ASP A 267 0.75 -7.07 34.40
C ASP A 267 1.09 -5.76 35.14
N LEU A 268 0.23 -4.73 35.07
CA LEU A 268 0.46 -3.44 35.72
C LEU A 268 -0.08 -3.40 37.17
N PRO A 269 0.75 -3.06 38.18
CA PRO A 269 0.32 -3.02 39.58
C PRO A 269 -0.78 -1.97 39.83
N MET A 270 -1.94 -2.40 40.32
CA MET A 270 -3.10 -1.53 40.58
C MET A 270 -3.09 -0.98 42.01
N LYS A 271 -3.17 0.35 42.15
CA LYS A 271 -3.70 1.01 43.35
C LYS A 271 -4.76 2.01 42.89
N THR A 272 -5.97 1.81 43.38
CA THR A 272 -7.21 2.50 43.01
C THR A 272 -7.44 3.71 43.92
N GLU A 273 -7.67 4.89 43.33
CA GLU A 273 -8.41 5.97 43.96
C GLU A 273 -9.37 6.60 42.93
N THR A 274 -10.63 6.75 43.33
CA THR A 274 -11.80 7.12 42.52
C THR A 274 -12.11 8.61 42.54
N LYS A 275 -12.46 9.21 41.38
CA LYS A 275 -13.55 10.20 41.26
C LYS A 275 -13.98 10.53 39.80
N GLU A 276 -15.29 10.71 39.66
CA GLU A 276 -16.19 11.09 38.53
C GLU A 276 -16.00 12.54 38.06
N GLU A 277 -16.61 13.17 37.04
CA GLU A 277 -17.27 12.94 35.72
C GLU A 277 -17.59 14.36 35.16
N LYS A 278 -17.61 14.58 33.83
CA LYS A 278 -18.68 15.27 33.04
C LYS A 278 -18.27 15.69 31.60
N SER A 279 -19.30 15.74 30.75
CA SER A 279 -19.47 15.82 29.29
C SER A 279 -19.29 17.25 28.69
N ASP A 280 -19.43 17.62 27.40
CA ASP A 280 -20.27 17.20 26.24
C ASP A 280 -19.81 17.85 24.90
N SER A 281 -20.35 17.31 23.79
CA SER A 281 -20.79 17.95 22.51
C SER A 281 -19.90 18.05 21.25
N SER A 282 -20.58 17.84 20.11
CA SER A 282 -20.17 17.53 18.73
C SER A 282 -20.32 18.68 17.73
N SER A 283 -19.67 18.62 16.56
CA SER A 283 -20.33 18.96 15.27
C SER A 283 -19.64 18.30 14.05
N SER A 284 -20.45 18.03 13.04
CA SER A 284 -20.18 17.39 11.74
C SER A 284 -19.84 18.45 10.67
N ASP A 285 -19.16 18.05 9.58
CA ASP A 285 -19.49 18.41 8.17
C ASP A 285 -18.56 17.67 7.18
N SER A 286 -19.12 17.32 6.02
CA SER A 286 -18.56 16.51 4.92
C SER A 286 -18.43 17.32 3.62
N GLU A 287 -18.13 16.63 2.49
CA GLU A 287 -17.88 17.08 1.10
C GLU A 287 -16.37 17.35 0.79
N GLU A 288 -15.75 16.98 -0.34
CA GLU A 288 -16.13 16.36 -1.63
C GLU A 288 -14.82 15.89 -2.33
N GLY A 289 -14.81 14.69 -2.94
CA GLY A 289 -13.61 14.10 -3.57
C GLY A 289 -13.45 14.44 -5.05
N GLY A 290 -12.21 14.70 -5.50
CA GLY A 290 -11.88 14.99 -6.90
C GLY A 290 -10.67 14.22 -7.41
N ASN A 291 -10.65 13.95 -8.71
CA ASN A 291 -9.75 13.02 -9.41
C ASN A 291 -8.25 13.37 -9.31
N PHE A 292 -7.41 12.34 -9.14
CA PHE A 292 -5.95 12.43 -9.01
C PHE A 292 -5.26 11.78 -10.23
N SER A 293 -4.16 12.36 -10.73
CA SER A 293 -3.38 11.83 -11.86
C SER A 293 -1.89 11.89 -11.54
N THR A 294 -1.10 10.94 -12.03
CA THR A 294 0.36 11.02 -11.88
C THR A 294 0.95 12.07 -12.82
N LEU A 295 1.92 12.85 -12.34
CA LEU A 295 2.63 13.89 -13.13
C LEU A 295 3.30 13.31 -14.39
N ARG A 296 3.65 12.03 -14.38
CA ARG A 296 4.34 11.35 -15.48
C ARG A 296 3.39 10.96 -16.61
N GLU A 297 2.17 10.50 -16.32
CA GLU A 297 1.19 10.10 -17.34
C GLU A 297 0.69 11.27 -18.19
N LEU A 298 0.64 12.47 -17.61
CA LEU A 298 0.23 13.68 -18.30
C LEU A 298 1.31 14.30 -19.19
N LEU A 299 2.58 13.92 -18.99
CA LEU A 299 3.74 14.44 -19.73
C LEU A 299 4.17 13.55 -20.91
N ILE A 300 3.53 12.40 -21.12
CA ILE A 300 3.89 11.42 -22.18
C ILE A 300 2.85 11.38 -23.32
N ARG A 301 1.77 12.16 -23.28
CA ARG A 301 0.84 12.25 -24.43
C ARG A 301 1.45 13.13 -25.53
N PRO A 302 1.77 12.60 -26.73
CA PRO A 302 1.99 13.47 -27.88
C PRO A 302 0.67 14.17 -28.23
N ALA A 303 0.73 15.46 -28.54
CA ALA A 303 -0.40 16.20 -29.08
C ALA A 303 -0.90 15.54 -30.39
N PRO A 304 -2.20 15.64 -30.74
CA PRO A 304 -2.71 15.09 -31.98
C PRO A 304 -2.31 16.02 -33.12
N GLU A 305 -1.23 15.70 -33.82
CA GLU A 305 -0.92 16.34 -35.11
C GLU A 305 -1.41 15.42 -36.24
N GLY A 306 -2.41 15.91 -36.96
CA GLY A 306 -2.82 15.36 -38.24
C GLY A 306 -1.78 15.64 -39.31
N GLY A 307 -1.53 14.65 -40.18
CA GLY A 307 -0.70 14.81 -41.36
C GLY A 307 -0.20 13.49 -41.90
N ASP A 308 -0.75 13.07 -43.04
CA ASP A 308 -0.34 11.92 -43.83
C ASP A 308 1.19 11.85 -44.05
N THR A 309 1.81 10.70 -43.78
CA THR A 309 2.95 10.19 -44.58
C THR A 309 3.14 8.68 -44.38
N GLN A 310 3.37 7.98 -45.50
CA GLN A 310 3.50 6.52 -45.65
C GLN A 310 4.75 5.91 -44.98
N PRO A 311 4.74 4.59 -44.67
CA PRO A 311 5.81 3.94 -43.92
C PRO A 311 6.98 3.43 -44.80
N LYS A 312 8.23 3.58 -44.31
CA LYS A 312 9.41 2.88 -44.83
C LYS A 312 9.77 1.67 -43.95
N LYS A 313 9.98 0.52 -44.62
CA LYS A 313 10.36 -0.80 -44.08
C LYS A 313 11.67 -0.76 -43.26
N LYS A 314 11.69 -1.46 -42.12
CA LYS A 314 12.92 -1.94 -41.45
C LYS A 314 12.81 -3.43 -41.08
N GLN A 315 13.94 -4.12 -41.25
CA GLN A 315 14.10 -5.57 -41.31
C GLN A 315 13.96 -6.29 -39.96
N LYS A 316 13.53 -7.55 -40.08
CA LYS A 316 13.25 -8.56 -39.05
C LYS A 316 14.57 -9.24 -38.62
N LYS A 317 14.86 -9.33 -37.31
CA LYS A 317 15.82 -10.29 -36.75
C LYS A 317 15.04 -11.32 -35.93
N ASN A 318 15.36 -12.61 -36.15
CA ASN A 318 14.57 -13.76 -35.73
C ASN A 318 14.69 -14.06 -34.24
N LYS A 319 13.57 -14.44 -33.63
CA LYS A 319 13.35 -14.77 -32.21
C LYS A 319 13.64 -16.25 -31.88
N SER A 320 14.12 -17.04 -32.84
CA SER A 320 14.30 -18.49 -32.72
C SER A 320 15.44 -18.86 -31.78
N ASP A 321 16.53 -18.09 -31.77
CA ASP A 321 17.78 -18.56 -31.17
C ASP A 321 17.83 -18.41 -29.65
N ILE A 322 16.91 -17.63 -29.05
CA ILE A 322 16.82 -17.43 -27.60
C ILE A 322 15.95 -18.51 -26.94
N LEU A 323 14.99 -19.10 -27.67
CA LEU A 323 14.11 -20.13 -27.14
C LEU A 323 14.83 -21.48 -27.02
N ASP A 324 15.75 -21.79 -27.93
CA ASP A 324 16.51 -23.04 -27.90
C ASP A 324 17.52 -23.10 -26.74
N GLU A 325 18.07 -21.95 -26.30
CA GLU A 325 18.94 -21.87 -25.11
C GLU A 325 18.17 -22.12 -23.79
N VAL A 326 16.89 -21.75 -23.74
CA VAL A 326 16.03 -21.97 -22.55
C VAL A 326 15.47 -23.39 -22.52
N ILE A 327 15.28 -24.02 -23.68
CA ILE A 327 14.81 -25.42 -23.76
C ILE A 327 15.92 -26.40 -23.38
N SER A 328 17.19 -26.11 -23.75
CA SER A 328 18.33 -26.95 -23.37
C SER A 328 18.67 -26.94 -21.88
N SER A 329 18.15 -25.99 -21.10
CA SER A 329 18.35 -25.94 -19.63
C SER A 329 17.27 -26.70 -18.84
N ILE A 330 16.25 -27.27 -19.51
CA ILE A 330 15.12 -27.98 -18.86
C ILE A 330 15.19 -29.50 -19.05
N ILE A 331 16.11 -30.02 -19.86
CA ILE A 331 16.28 -31.46 -20.06
C ILE A 331 17.69 -31.89 -19.61
N GLU A 332 17.88 -32.00 -18.30
CA GLU A 332 18.85 -32.95 -17.76
C GLU A 332 18.14 -33.84 -16.74
N GLU A 333 18.06 -35.12 -17.09
CA GLU A 333 17.40 -36.17 -16.35
C GLU A 333 18.10 -36.46 -15.02
N LYS A 334 17.27 -36.78 -14.02
CA LYS A 334 17.66 -37.20 -12.68
C LYS A 334 18.77 -38.27 -12.68
N LYS A 335 19.82 -38.00 -11.90
CA LYS A 335 20.56 -39.04 -11.20
C LYS A 335 20.53 -38.75 -9.70
N ASP A 336 20.17 -39.78 -8.96
CA ASP A 336 20.01 -39.79 -7.51
C ASP A 336 21.30 -39.38 -6.79
N ASP A 337 21.22 -38.40 -5.89
CA ASP A 337 22.21 -38.18 -4.84
C ASP A 337 21.51 -37.64 -3.58
N ASP A 338 21.70 -38.36 -2.46
CA ASP A 338 21.20 -38.02 -1.14
C ASP A 338 21.95 -36.79 -0.60
N GLY A 339 21.31 -35.63 -0.61
CA GLY A 339 21.89 -34.41 -0.05
C GLY A 339 20.86 -33.30 0.14
N GLU A 340 20.80 -32.74 1.35
CA GLU A 340 20.00 -31.60 1.82
C GLU A 340 19.24 -30.81 0.73
N VAL A 341 17.91 -30.82 0.83
CA VAL A 341 17.03 -29.96 0.03
C VAL A 341 17.30 -28.49 0.42
N LYS A 342 18.19 -27.81 -0.31
CA LYS A 342 18.29 -26.36 -0.26
C LYS A 342 16.99 -25.77 -0.84
N PRO A 343 16.34 -24.82 -0.15
CA PRO A 343 15.13 -24.21 -0.67
C PRO A 343 15.44 -23.49 -1.99
N PHE A 344 14.56 -23.69 -2.97
CA PHE A 344 14.59 -23.03 -4.27
C PHE A 344 14.59 -21.51 -4.06
N ALA A 345 15.75 -20.87 -4.25
CA ALA A 345 15.86 -19.43 -4.16
C ALA A 345 15.29 -18.82 -5.45
N LEU A 346 14.20 -18.06 -5.32
CA LEU A 346 13.70 -17.21 -6.40
C LEU A 346 14.75 -16.14 -6.69
N SER A 347 15.60 -16.38 -7.70
CA SER A 347 16.70 -15.48 -8.11
C SER A 347 16.27 -14.07 -8.52
N ASN A 348 14.96 -13.85 -8.73
CA ASN A 348 14.39 -12.59 -9.18
C ASN A 348 13.62 -11.83 -8.09
N VAL A 349 13.56 -12.34 -6.85
CA VAL A 349 13.05 -11.55 -5.71
C VAL A 349 14.23 -10.81 -5.09
N VAL A 350 14.52 -9.62 -5.61
CA VAL A 350 15.36 -8.67 -4.89
C VAL A 350 14.55 -8.20 -3.69
N LYS A 351 14.82 -8.74 -2.50
CA LYS A 351 14.41 -8.10 -1.25
C LYS A 351 15.05 -6.71 -1.26
N ARG A 352 14.32 -5.67 -1.71
CA ARG A 352 14.82 -4.27 -1.71
C ARG A 352 15.23 -3.82 -0.31
N TYR A 353 14.68 -4.46 0.71
CA TYR A 353 15.12 -4.34 2.10
C TYR A 353 15.82 -5.62 2.52
N GLU A 354 17.14 -5.54 2.60
CA GLU A 354 17.90 -6.41 3.48
C GLU A 354 17.48 -6.04 4.92
N ARG A 355 16.53 -6.79 5.49
CA ARG A 355 16.16 -6.74 6.94
C ARG A 355 17.30 -7.20 7.85
N SER A 356 18.50 -7.43 7.30
CA SER A 356 19.74 -7.77 7.96
C SER A 356 20.17 -6.64 8.88
N GLY A 357 19.50 -6.53 10.02
CA GLY A 357 20.07 -5.79 11.14
C GLY A 357 19.19 -5.54 12.36
N ARG A 358 17.85 -5.40 12.27
CA ARG A 358 17.17 -4.63 13.34
C ARG A 358 15.74 -5.10 13.69
N GLY A 359 15.62 -5.76 14.84
CA GLY A 359 14.50 -5.63 15.80
C GLY A 359 13.28 -6.54 15.67
N ARG A 360 12.78 -6.86 14.48
CA ARG A 360 11.60 -7.73 14.34
C ARG A 360 12.03 -9.09 13.82
N GLU A 361 12.19 -10.04 14.75
CA GLU A 361 12.42 -11.45 14.42
C GLU A 361 11.30 -11.90 13.47
N GLU A 362 11.67 -12.40 12.29
CA GLU A 362 10.68 -12.92 11.34
C GLU A 362 9.96 -14.07 12.03
N LEU A 363 8.69 -13.83 12.33
CA LEU A 363 7.87 -14.79 13.03
C LEU A 363 7.76 -16.04 12.16
N PRO A 364 8.00 -17.25 12.71
CA PRO A 364 7.95 -18.46 11.91
C PRO A 364 6.55 -18.65 11.33
N VAL A 365 6.48 -19.34 10.18
CA VAL A 365 5.20 -19.76 9.60
C VAL A 365 4.41 -20.51 10.66
N ARG A 366 3.20 -20.03 10.95
CA ARG A 366 2.30 -20.70 11.88
C ARG A 366 1.55 -21.79 11.14
N ILE A 367 1.59 -22.97 11.75
CA ILE A 367 0.86 -24.16 11.37
C ILE A 367 -0.01 -24.51 12.55
N MET A 368 -1.31 -24.71 12.32
CA MET A 368 -2.24 -25.03 13.39
C MET A 368 -3.23 -26.11 12.96
N THR A 369 -3.61 -26.92 13.93
CA THR A 369 -4.81 -27.76 13.85
C THR A 369 -6.02 -26.99 14.41
N LEU A 370 -7.23 -27.40 14.01
CA LEU A 370 -8.46 -26.82 14.56
C LEU A 370 -8.54 -26.97 16.09
N THR A 371 -8.03 -28.07 16.64
CA THR A 371 -8.03 -28.33 18.09
C THR A 371 -7.21 -27.29 18.85
N GLU A 372 -6.00 -26.98 18.36
CA GLU A 372 -5.13 -25.98 18.99
C GLU A 372 -5.70 -24.57 18.84
N SER A 373 -6.24 -24.23 17.67
CA SER A 373 -6.73 -22.89 17.40
C SER A 373 -8.05 -22.59 18.10
N LYS A 374 -8.92 -23.58 18.33
CA LYS A 374 -10.13 -23.42 19.16
C LYS A 374 -9.83 -23.08 20.63
N ILE A 375 -8.65 -23.45 21.14
CA ILE A 375 -8.24 -23.03 22.49
C ILE A 375 -7.93 -21.52 22.51
N LEU A 376 -7.38 -20.99 21.42
CA LEU A 376 -6.99 -19.57 21.32
C LEU A 376 -8.14 -18.64 20.91
N TYR A 377 -9.05 -19.17 20.09
CA TYR A 377 -10.17 -18.46 19.46
C TYR A 377 -11.46 -19.30 19.57
N PRO A 378 -11.99 -19.52 20.79
CA PRO A 378 -13.13 -20.42 21.00
C PRO A 378 -14.40 -19.95 20.30
N ASP A 379 -14.62 -18.63 20.23
CA ASP A 379 -15.86 -18.02 19.74
C ASP A 379 -15.82 -17.63 18.25
N VAL A 380 -14.72 -17.94 17.56
CA VAL A 380 -14.55 -17.59 16.15
C VAL A 380 -14.76 -18.83 15.29
N PRO A 381 -15.73 -18.86 14.36
CA PRO A 381 -15.88 -19.93 13.38
C PRO A 381 -14.71 -19.92 12.39
N HIS A 382 -13.85 -20.94 12.46
CA HIS A 382 -12.69 -21.05 11.60
C HIS A 382 -12.28 -22.51 11.34
N SER A 383 -11.45 -22.70 10.31
CA SER A 383 -10.77 -23.94 9.98
C SER A 383 -9.36 -23.65 9.45
N TRP A 384 -8.62 -24.70 9.09
CA TRP A 384 -7.28 -24.57 8.53
C TRP A 384 -7.12 -25.42 7.27
N LEU A 385 -6.58 -24.80 6.23
CA LEU A 385 -6.29 -25.41 4.93
C LEU A 385 -4.77 -25.50 4.72
N CYS A 386 -4.35 -26.14 3.62
CA CYS A 386 -2.94 -26.26 3.23
C CYS A 386 -2.06 -26.82 4.35
N ASP A 387 -2.46 -27.98 4.91
CA ASP A 387 -1.77 -28.65 6.02
C ASP A 387 -1.57 -27.75 7.25
N GLY A 388 -2.61 -26.98 7.60
CA GLY A 388 -2.60 -26.12 8.78
C GLY A 388 -1.98 -24.74 8.57
N LYS A 389 -1.52 -24.40 7.35
CA LYS A 389 -0.79 -23.14 7.08
C LYS A 389 -1.69 -21.97 6.71
N LEU A 390 -2.91 -22.25 6.24
CA LEU A 390 -3.83 -21.23 5.73
C LEU A 390 -5.06 -21.13 6.65
N LEU A 391 -5.20 -19.99 7.32
CA LEU A 391 -6.37 -19.70 8.14
C LEU A 391 -7.58 -19.47 7.23
N HIS A 392 -8.66 -20.17 7.54
CA HIS A 392 -9.94 -20.06 6.87
C HIS A 392 -11.02 -19.62 7.86
N LEU A 393 -11.49 -18.39 7.72
CA LEU A 393 -12.62 -17.85 8.49
C LEU A 393 -13.92 -18.19 7.76
N THR A 394 -14.85 -18.83 8.46
CA THR A 394 -16.07 -19.38 7.84
C THR A 394 -17.29 -18.50 8.02
N ASP A 395 -17.24 -17.50 8.90
CA ASP A 395 -18.28 -16.48 9.06
C ASP A 395 -17.65 -15.11 8.75
N PRO A 396 -18.00 -14.45 7.63
CA PRO A 396 -17.38 -13.20 7.21
C PRO A 396 -17.65 -12.02 8.14
N MET A 397 -18.77 -12.04 8.88
CA MET A 397 -19.22 -10.91 9.70
C MET A 397 -18.96 -11.10 11.20
N ASN A 398 -18.28 -12.19 11.59
CA ASN A 398 -17.95 -12.42 12.99
C ASN A 398 -16.97 -11.34 13.50
N PRO A 399 -17.33 -10.58 14.56
CA PRO A 399 -16.47 -9.50 15.07
C PRO A 399 -15.16 -10.01 15.69
N GLY A 400 -15.11 -11.29 16.09
CA GLY A 400 -13.93 -11.95 16.65
C GLY A 400 -12.88 -12.35 15.61
N ASN A 401 -13.22 -12.33 14.31
CA ASN A 401 -12.31 -12.68 13.20
C ASN A 401 -10.97 -11.93 13.23
N TYR A 402 -11.01 -10.72 13.77
CA TYR A 402 -9.87 -9.82 13.85
C TYR A 402 -8.66 -10.45 14.54
N LYS A 403 -8.87 -11.18 15.64
CA LYS A 403 -7.79 -11.74 16.47
C LYS A 403 -6.99 -12.85 15.74
N PRO A 404 -7.60 -13.93 15.23
CA PRO A 404 -6.87 -14.93 14.45
C PRO A 404 -6.30 -14.35 13.15
N PHE A 405 -7.00 -13.39 12.51
CA PHE A 405 -6.48 -12.68 11.33
C PHE A 405 -5.15 -11.99 11.64
N GLN A 406 -5.10 -11.13 12.67
CA GLN A 406 -3.88 -10.42 13.04
C GLN A 406 -2.72 -11.36 13.39
N ASP A 407 -3.03 -12.46 14.05
CA ASP A 407 -2.06 -13.45 14.46
C ASP A 407 -1.40 -14.19 13.29
N GLN A 408 -2.11 -14.31 12.16
CA GLN A 408 -1.56 -14.77 10.87
C GLN A 408 -0.93 -13.65 10.05
N TRP A 409 -1.61 -12.51 9.94
CA TRP A 409 -1.19 -11.41 9.08
C TRP A 409 0.18 -10.86 9.46
N LYS A 410 0.48 -10.78 10.77
CA LYS A 410 1.80 -10.37 11.27
C LYS A 410 2.96 -11.29 10.86
N ARG A 411 2.67 -12.50 10.37
CA ARG A 411 3.63 -13.49 9.86
C ARG A 411 3.76 -13.46 8.34
N GLY A 412 3.03 -12.57 7.66
CA GLY A 412 2.98 -12.51 6.19
C GLY A 412 2.25 -13.70 5.57
N GLN A 413 1.36 -14.37 6.31
CA GLN A 413 0.57 -15.49 5.82
C GLN A 413 -0.79 -15.00 5.26
N PRO A 414 -1.23 -15.51 4.10
CA PRO A 414 -2.55 -15.19 3.57
C PRO A 414 -3.67 -15.76 4.44
N VAL A 415 -4.87 -15.19 4.31
CA VAL A 415 -6.09 -15.60 5.02
C VAL A 415 -7.23 -15.69 4.01
N ILE A 416 -8.08 -16.71 4.14
CA ILE A 416 -9.32 -16.84 3.35
C ILE A 416 -10.51 -16.57 4.26
N VAL A 417 -11.48 -15.80 3.75
CA VAL A 417 -12.80 -15.64 4.34
C VAL A 417 -13.83 -16.13 3.33
N SER A 418 -14.65 -17.12 3.71
CA SER A 418 -15.67 -17.69 2.82
C SER A 418 -17.01 -17.00 2.94
N ASP A 419 -17.90 -17.34 2.00
CA ASP A 419 -19.31 -16.95 1.99
C ASP A 419 -19.59 -15.45 1.94
N VAL A 420 -18.61 -14.63 1.58
CA VAL A 420 -18.78 -13.18 1.34
C VAL A 420 -19.83 -12.93 0.24
N SER A 421 -19.88 -13.76 -0.80
CA SER A 421 -20.86 -13.61 -1.89
C SER A 421 -22.31 -13.83 -1.45
N SER A 422 -22.55 -14.46 -0.29
CA SER A 422 -23.89 -14.57 0.29
C SER A 422 -24.43 -13.25 0.83
N LEU A 423 -23.54 -12.28 1.08
CA LEU A 423 -23.87 -10.94 1.55
C LEU A 423 -24.12 -9.95 0.41
N LEU A 424 -23.73 -10.30 -0.81
CA LEU A 424 -23.83 -9.47 -2.00
C LEU A 424 -25.16 -9.66 -2.72
N ASP A 425 -25.61 -8.64 -3.44
CA ASP A 425 -26.79 -8.71 -4.29
C ASP A 425 -26.47 -9.46 -5.60
N LYS A 426 -26.96 -10.70 -5.71
CA LYS A 426 -26.71 -11.56 -6.88
C LYS A 426 -27.20 -10.94 -8.20
N ASP A 427 -28.21 -10.07 -8.17
CA ASP A 427 -28.74 -9.44 -9.37
C ASP A 427 -27.82 -8.32 -9.91
N LEU A 428 -26.92 -7.79 -9.06
CA LEU A 428 -25.91 -6.81 -9.48
C LEU A 428 -24.69 -7.46 -10.12
N TRP A 429 -24.30 -8.64 -9.66
CA TRP A 429 -23.00 -9.26 -9.99
C TRP A 429 -23.05 -10.34 -11.08
N SER A 430 -24.18 -10.53 -11.76
CA SER A 430 -24.30 -11.51 -12.85
C SER A 430 -23.79 -10.97 -14.21
N PRO A 431 -23.25 -11.84 -15.08
CA PRO A 431 -22.88 -11.48 -16.45
C PRO A 431 -24.02 -10.83 -17.24
N GLU A 432 -25.26 -11.29 -17.04
CA GLU A 432 -26.45 -10.75 -17.68
C GLU A 432 -26.70 -9.30 -17.25
N SER A 433 -26.50 -9.00 -15.96
CA SER A 433 -26.62 -7.65 -15.40
C SER A 433 -25.59 -6.70 -16.02
N PHE A 434 -24.32 -7.14 -16.13
CA PHE A 434 -23.28 -6.35 -16.80
C PHE A 434 -23.54 -6.18 -18.31
N SER A 435 -24.04 -7.22 -18.99
CA SER A 435 -24.41 -7.15 -20.41
C SER A 435 -25.57 -6.18 -20.65
N ARG A 436 -26.58 -6.17 -19.77
CA ARG A 436 -27.72 -5.26 -19.83
C ARG A 436 -27.29 -3.81 -19.61
N ASP A 437 -26.51 -3.56 -18.56
CA ASP A 437 -26.19 -2.21 -18.11
C ASP A 437 -25.05 -1.57 -18.95
N PHE A 438 -24.05 -2.36 -19.38
CA PHE A 438 -22.82 -1.86 -20.02
C PHE A 438 -22.50 -2.52 -21.36
N GLY A 439 -23.39 -3.33 -21.92
CA GLY A 439 -23.12 -4.12 -23.12
C GLY A 439 -22.73 -3.29 -24.36
N ASP A 440 -23.17 -2.04 -24.42
CA ASP A 440 -22.92 -1.17 -25.57
C ASP A 440 -21.61 -0.36 -25.45
N THR A 441 -20.98 -0.39 -24.27
CA THR A 441 -19.66 0.22 -24.02
C THR A 441 -18.60 -0.46 -24.87
N ARG A 442 -17.70 0.34 -25.46
CA ARG A 442 -16.57 -0.15 -26.23
C ARG A 442 -15.40 -0.45 -25.31
N VAL A 443 -14.91 -1.68 -25.38
CA VAL A 443 -13.83 -2.18 -24.53
C VAL A 443 -12.78 -2.90 -25.36
N ASP A 444 -11.55 -2.87 -24.84
CA ASP A 444 -10.45 -3.67 -25.34
C ASP A 444 -10.38 -4.98 -24.57
N ILE A 445 -10.37 -6.10 -25.28
CA ILE A 445 -10.42 -7.44 -24.68
C ILE A 445 -9.11 -8.14 -24.98
N VAL A 446 -8.50 -8.82 -24.01
CA VAL A 446 -7.26 -9.56 -24.22
C VAL A 446 -7.56 -11.04 -24.41
N ASN A 447 -7.02 -11.65 -25.47
CA ASN A 447 -7.02 -13.09 -25.63
C ASN A 447 -5.91 -13.69 -24.75
N CYS A 448 -6.28 -14.49 -23.76
CA CYS A 448 -5.36 -15.06 -22.78
C CYS A 448 -4.35 -16.05 -23.40
N ALA A 449 -4.71 -16.72 -24.50
CA ALA A 449 -3.83 -17.69 -25.15
C ALA A 449 -2.72 -17.03 -25.99
N SER A 450 -3.03 -15.90 -26.65
CA SER A 450 -2.06 -15.20 -27.51
C SER A 450 -1.42 -13.96 -26.85
N GLY A 451 -2.03 -13.45 -25.78
CA GLY A 451 -1.68 -12.16 -25.18
C GLY A 451 -2.05 -10.94 -26.04
N LEU A 452 -2.70 -11.14 -27.19
CA LEU A 452 -3.08 -10.06 -28.10
C LEU A 452 -4.37 -9.37 -27.67
N VAL A 453 -4.40 -8.06 -27.87
CA VAL A 453 -5.59 -7.23 -27.65
C VAL A 453 -6.50 -7.34 -28.87
N VAL A 454 -7.79 -7.56 -28.63
CA VAL A 454 -8.90 -7.45 -29.57
C VAL A 454 -9.59 -6.12 -29.29
N PRO A 455 -9.24 -5.05 -30.02
CA PRO A 455 -9.65 -3.69 -29.65
C PRO A 455 -11.11 -3.39 -30.02
N ASN A 456 -11.67 -2.40 -29.34
CA ASN A 456 -12.92 -1.71 -29.68
C ASN A 456 -14.15 -2.64 -29.89
N GLN A 457 -14.27 -3.68 -29.06
CA GLN A 457 -15.43 -4.58 -29.08
C GLN A 457 -16.57 -4.04 -28.19
N PRO A 458 -17.85 -4.24 -28.56
CA PRO A 458 -18.95 -4.07 -27.62
C PRO A 458 -18.78 -5.04 -26.45
N ALA A 459 -18.88 -4.56 -25.21
CA ALA A 459 -18.75 -5.38 -24.01
C ALA A 459 -19.75 -6.54 -23.98
N ARG A 460 -20.94 -6.39 -24.60
CA ARG A 460 -21.96 -7.43 -24.75
C ARG A 460 -21.39 -8.71 -25.37
N LYS A 461 -20.46 -8.61 -26.35
CA LYS A 461 -19.83 -9.79 -26.96
C LYS A 461 -18.99 -10.59 -25.95
N PHE A 462 -18.43 -9.91 -24.95
CA PHE A 462 -17.74 -10.56 -23.85
C PHE A 462 -18.72 -11.18 -22.86
N TRP A 463 -19.68 -10.40 -22.37
CA TRP A 463 -20.61 -10.85 -21.33
C TRP A 463 -21.54 -11.98 -21.80
N ASP A 464 -22.11 -11.87 -23.01
CA ASP A 464 -22.99 -12.92 -23.55
C ASP A 464 -22.22 -14.22 -23.85
N GLY A 465 -20.91 -14.13 -24.06
CA GLY A 465 -20.02 -15.27 -24.26
C GLY A 465 -19.42 -15.84 -22.98
N PHE A 466 -19.72 -15.26 -21.81
CA PHE A 466 -19.11 -15.64 -20.53
C PHE A 466 -19.43 -17.10 -20.19
N GLU A 467 -20.71 -17.45 -20.12
CA GLU A 467 -21.18 -18.81 -19.88
C GLU A 467 -21.34 -19.63 -21.17
N LEU A 468 -21.59 -18.96 -22.31
CA LEU A 468 -21.93 -19.64 -23.56
C LEU A 468 -20.77 -19.58 -24.55
N ALA A 469 -19.98 -20.66 -24.61
CA ALA A 469 -18.85 -20.80 -25.54
C ALA A 469 -19.24 -20.56 -27.02
N ALA A 470 -20.47 -20.88 -27.40
CA ALA A 470 -21.00 -20.66 -28.75
C ALA A 470 -21.10 -19.17 -29.14
N LYS A 471 -21.26 -18.28 -28.15
CA LYS A 471 -21.37 -16.82 -28.35
C LYS A 471 -20.02 -16.10 -28.24
N ARG A 472 -18.94 -16.80 -27.90
CA ARG A 472 -17.59 -16.22 -27.78
C ARG A 472 -17.05 -15.78 -29.14
N LEU A 473 -16.20 -14.75 -29.12
CA LEU A 473 -15.37 -14.41 -30.26
C LEU A 473 -14.49 -15.60 -30.65
N ARG A 474 -14.25 -15.76 -31.95
CA ARG A 474 -13.48 -16.88 -32.51
C ARG A 474 -12.16 -16.40 -33.09
N ASP A 475 -11.13 -17.23 -32.97
CA ASP A 475 -9.83 -16.99 -33.59
C ASP A 475 -9.81 -17.28 -35.09
N GLU A 476 -8.65 -17.09 -35.72
CA GLU A 476 -8.43 -17.34 -37.15
C GLU A 476 -8.71 -18.80 -37.56
N ARG A 477 -8.66 -19.73 -36.60
CA ARG A 477 -8.93 -21.17 -36.81
C ARG A 477 -10.39 -21.52 -36.51
N GLY A 478 -11.22 -20.54 -36.14
CA GLY A 478 -12.61 -20.72 -35.79
C GLY A 478 -12.86 -21.24 -34.36
N ALA A 479 -11.82 -21.37 -33.53
CA ALA A 479 -11.96 -21.83 -32.14
C ALA A 479 -12.42 -20.67 -31.22
N PRO A 480 -13.27 -20.93 -30.22
CA PRO A 480 -13.70 -19.89 -29.28
C PRO A 480 -12.51 -19.41 -28.44
N MET A 481 -12.32 -18.09 -28.39
CA MET A 481 -11.23 -17.47 -27.63
C MET A 481 -11.47 -17.52 -26.12
N VAL A 482 -10.39 -17.65 -25.34
CA VAL A 482 -10.37 -17.39 -23.90
C VAL A 482 -10.02 -15.92 -23.71
N LEU A 483 -10.97 -15.15 -23.19
CA LEU A 483 -10.88 -13.69 -23.16
C LEU A 483 -10.81 -13.19 -21.71
N LYS A 484 -10.13 -12.06 -21.52
CA LYS A 484 -10.20 -11.25 -20.29
C LYS A 484 -10.48 -9.80 -20.61
N LEU A 485 -11.33 -9.17 -19.79
CA LEU A 485 -11.49 -7.72 -19.80
C LEU A 485 -10.28 -7.12 -19.07
N LYS A 486 -9.57 -6.23 -19.74
CA LYS A 486 -8.43 -5.53 -19.16
C LYS A 486 -8.88 -4.15 -18.67
N ASP A 487 -8.52 -3.82 -17.44
CA ASP A 487 -8.70 -2.48 -16.84
C ASP A 487 -10.11 -1.91 -17.04
N TRP A 488 -11.16 -2.71 -16.77
CA TRP A 488 -12.56 -2.26 -16.84
C TRP A 488 -13.19 -2.33 -15.43
N PRO A 489 -13.76 -1.23 -14.91
CA PRO A 489 -13.84 0.14 -15.46
C PRO A 489 -12.49 0.82 -15.77
N PRO A 490 -12.35 1.58 -16.87
CA PRO A 490 -11.08 2.20 -17.26
C PRO A 490 -10.82 3.50 -16.49
N GLY A 491 -9.84 3.50 -15.58
CA GLY A 491 -9.21 4.70 -15.01
C GLY A 491 -10.10 5.66 -14.19
N GLU A 492 -11.42 5.48 -14.16
CA GLU A 492 -12.40 6.21 -13.34
C GLU A 492 -12.67 5.47 -12.02
N ASP A 493 -13.01 6.19 -10.93
CA ASP A 493 -13.31 5.53 -9.64
C ASP A 493 -14.50 4.59 -9.86
N PHE A 494 -14.35 3.33 -9.47
CA PHE A 494 -15.41 2.33 -9.54
C PHE A 494 -16.67 2.83 -8.80
N ALA A 495 -16.51 3.66 -7.77
CA ALA A 495 -17.60 4.35 -7.09
C ALA A 495 -18.42 5.29 -8.00
N GLU A 496 -17.78 5.94 -8.98
CA GLU A 496 -18.44 6.85 -9.91
C GLU A 496 -19.15 6.09 -11.03
N LEU A 497 -18.50 5.08 -11.63
CA LEU A 497 -19.08 4.36 -12.77
C LEU A 497 -20.12 3.32 -12.33
N LEU A 498 -19.91 2.68 -11.17
CA LEU A 498 -20.70 1.55 -10.68
C LEU A 498 -21.17 1.76 -9.23
N PRO A 499 -21.89 2.86 -8.90
CA PRO A 499 -22.18 3.24 -7.51
C PRO A 499 -22.94 2.17 -6.72
N ALA A 500 -23.98 1.57 -7.29
CA ALA A 500 -24.74 0.51 -6.61
C ALA A 500 -23.89 -0.74 -6.30
N ARG A 501 -23.00 -1.13 -7.22
CA ARG A 501 -22.07 -2.26 -7.02
C ARG A 501 -20.95 -1.89 -6.05
N PHE A 502 -20.51 -0.64 -6.07
CA PHE A 502 -19.53 -0.13 -5.13
C PHE A 502 -20.06 -0.23 -3.69
N ASP A 503 -21.25 0.31 -3.44
CA ASP A 503 -21.88 0.30 -2.12
C ASP A 503 -22.14 -1.13 -1.63
N ASP A 504 -22.63 -2.02 -2.52
CA ASP A 504 -22.87 -3.41 -2.20
C ASP A 504 -21.58 -4.15 -1.81
N LEU A 505 -20.49 -3.96 -2.58
CA LEU A 505 -19.19 -4.54 -2.27
C LEU A 505 -18.62 -3.99 -0.95
N MET A 506 -18.61 -2.67 -0.78
CA MET A 506 -18.01 -2.02 0.40
C MET A 506 -18.72 -2.43 1.69
N ARG A 507 -20.04 -2.65 1.64
CA ARG A 507 -20.84 -3.17 2.76
C ARG A 507 -20.48 -4.61 3.12
N ALA A 508 -20.12 -5.44 2.15
CA ALA A 508 -19.89 -6.87 2.31
C ALA A 508 -18.42 -7.24 2.59
N LEU A 509 -17.48 -6.29 2.54
CA LEU A 509 -16.06 -6.58 2.77
C LEU A 509 -15.83 -7.14 4.19
N PRO A 510 -15.21 -8.33 4.32
CA PRO A 510 -14.86 -8.87 5.62
C PRO A 510 -13.70 -8.08 6.24
N LEU A 511 -13.55 -8.18 7.56
CA LEU A 511 -12.49 -7.47 8.32
C LEU A 511 -12.49 -5.96 8.00
N ALA A 512 -13.68 -5.35 8.01
CA ALA A 512 -13.92 -3.96 7.59
C ALA A 512 -13.01 -2.93 8.29
N GLU A 513 -12.50 -3.24 9.49
CA GLU A 513 -11.51 -2.42 10.17
C GLU A 513 -10.24 -2.22 9.33
N TYR A 514 -9.83 -3.23 8.56
CA TYR A 514 -8.69 -3.22 7.66
C TYR A 514 -9.06 -2.89 6.21
N THR A 515 -10.20 -3.40 5.74
CA THR A 515 -10.53 -3.40 4.31
C THR A 515 -11.41 -2.22 3.87
N ALA A 516 -12.26 -1.67 4.76
CA ALA A 516 -13.15 -0.58 4.41
C ALA A 516 -12.38 0.75 4.21
N ARG A 517 -12.90 1.65 3.37
CA ARG A 517 -12.34 3.00 3.15
C ARG A 517 -12.32 3.85 4.42
N SER A 518 -13.20 3.59 5.38
CA SER A 518 -13.27 4.24 6.70
C SER A 518 -12.75 3.35 7.83
N GLY A 519 -12.14 2.21 7.49
CA GLY A 519 -11.67 1.22 8.45
C GLY A 519 -10.65 1.83 9.42
N LYS A 520 -10.87 1.64 10.72
CA LYS A 520 -10.02 2.22 11.76
C LYS A 520 -8.57 1.73 11.71
N LEU A 521 -8.24 0.66 10.99
CA LEU A 521 -6.88 0.12 10.83
C LEU A 521 -6.39 0.15 9.39
N ASN A 522 -7.23 0.65 8.48
CA ASN A 522 -6.82 1.02 7.15
C ASN A 522 -6.07 2.36 7.22
N LEU A 523 -4.74 2.33 7.15
CA LEU A 523 -3.94 3.56 7.22
C LEU A 523 -4.18 4.47 6.01
N ALA A 524 -4.64 3.94 4.88
CA ALA A 524 -4.95 4.75 3.70
C ALA A 524 -6.18 5.66 3.93
N ALA A 525 -7.08 5.29 4.84
CA ALA A 525 -8.21 6.12 5.28
C ALA A 525 -7.78 7.41 5.99
N ARG A 526 -6.52 7.46 6.48
CA ARG A 526 -6.00 8.55 7.31
C ARG A 526 -5.02 9.46 6.58
N LEU A 527 -4.79 9.20 5.30
CA LEU A 527 -4.02 10.11 4.47
C LEU A 527 -4.84 11.38 4.24
N PRO A 528 -4.29 12.57 4.53
CA PRO A 528 -4.93 13.83 4.18
C PRO A 528 -5.31 13.87 2.70
N GLU A 529 -6.40 14.56 2.36
CA GLU A 529 -6.95 14.59 0.99
C GLU A 529 -5.98 15.12 -0.08
N CYS A 530 -4.98 15.92 0.32
CA CYS A 530 -3.96 16.38 -0.61
C CYS A 530 -3.01 15.27 -1.07
N PHE A 531 -2.93 14.15 -0.35
CA PHE A 531 -2.13 13.00 -0.75
C PHE A 531 -2.91 12.08 -1.67
N VAL A 532 -2.28 11.70 -2.77
CA VAL A 532 -2.80 10.66 -3.66
C VAL A 532 -2.70 9.33 -2.92
N ARG A 533 -3.85 8.73 -2.60
CA ARG A 533 -3.90 7.40 -2.01
C ARG A 533 -3.41 6.37 -3.04
N PRO A 534 -2.48 5.47 -2.70
CA PRO A 534 -1.94 4.52 -3.67
C PRO A 534 -3.01 3.47 -4.01
N ASP A 535 -3.41 3.41 -5.29
CA ASP A 535 -4.14 2.30 -5.91
C ASP A 535 -5.32 1.71 -5.11
N LEU A 536 -6.01 2.54 -4.31
CA LEU A 536 -7.17 2.08 -3.58
C LEU A 536 -8.27 1.74 -4.59
N GLY A 537 -8.67 0.47 -4.56
CA GLY A 537 -9.74 -0.03 -5.39
C GLY A 537 -11.13 0.48 -5.00
N PRO A 538 -12.18 -0.21 -5.46
CA PRO A 538 -12.13 -1.55 -6.04
C PRO A 538 -11.70 -1.55 -7.52
N LYS A 539 -10.99 -2.60 -7.93
CA LYS A 539 -10.67 -2.91 -9.33
C LYS A 539 -11.35 -4.24 -9.66
N MET A 540 -11.98 -4.33 -10.84
CA MET A 540 -12.65 -5.57 -11.26
C MET A 540 -11.78 -6.35 -12.24
N TYR A 541 -11.75 -7.68 -12.04
CA TYR A 541 -11.03 -8.61 -12.89
C TYR A 541 -12.01 -9.66 -13.41
N THR A 542 -12.18 -9.72 -14.73
CA THR A 542 -13.12 -10.65 -15.35
C THR A 542 -12.47 -11.39 -16.51
N ALA A 543 -12.53 -12.72 -16.47
CA ALA A 543 -11.96 -13.58 -17.50
C ALA A 543 -12.78 -14.86 -17.67
N TYR A 544 -12.73 -15.44 -18.86
CA TYR A 544 -13.27 -16.79 -19.09
C TYR A 544 -12.35 -17.84 -18.46
N GLY A 545 -12.93 -18.98 -18.08
CA GLY A 545 -12.17 -20.16 -17.67
C GLY A 545 -11.43 -20.81 -18.86
N GLY A 546 -10.18 -21.22 -18.65
CA GLY A 546 -9.35 -21.89 -19.66
C GLY A 546 -8.00 -22.36 -19.11
N ALA A 547 -7.28 -23.15 -19.90
CA ALA A 547 -5.94 -23.63 -19.55
C ALA A 547 -4.90 -22.51 -19.74
N GLY A 548 -4.42 -21.93 -18.64
CA GLY A 548 -3.41 -20.86 -18.63
C GLY A 548 -3.57 -19.90 -17.45
N GLY A 549 -2.55 -19.11 -17.15
CA GLY A 549 -2.63 -18.07 -16.12
C GLY A 549 -3.52 -16.91 -16.59
N THR A 550 -4.61 -16.64 -15.87
CA THR A 550 -5.48 -15.47 -16.12
C THR A 550 -4.74 -14.17 -15.79
N THR A 551 -3.99 -14.19 -14.68
CA THR A 551 -3.10 -13.15 -14.22
C THR A 551 -1.72 -13.76 -13.94
N ASN A 552 -0.67 -13.18 -14.53
CA ASN A 552 0.70 -13.67 -14.34
C ASN A 552 1.20 -13.38 -12.92
N LEU A 553 2.25 -14.10 -12.50
CA LEU A 553 2.92 -13.87 -11.23
C LEU A 553 3.42 -12.41 -11.15
N HIS A 554 2.98 -11.69 -10.11
CA HIS A 554 3.40 -10.34 -9.78
C HIS A 554 3.25 -10.12 -8.26
N LEU A 555 3.66 -8.95 -7.80
CA LEU A 555 3.44 -8.48 -6.44
C LEU A 555 2.79 -7.10 -6.49
N ASP A 556 1.94 -6.83 -5.50
CA ASP A 556 1.39 -5.50 -5.26
C ASP A 556 2.18 -4.79 -4.17
N VAL A 557 2.24 -3.46 -4.25
CA VAL A 557 2.93 -2.62 -3.26
C VAL A 557 2.09 -2.37 -2.00
N SER A 558 0.80 -2.72 -2.05
CA SER A 558 -0.16 -2.55 -0.96
C SER A 558 -0.85 -3.89 -0.66
N ASP A 559 -1.34 -4.02 0.57
CA ASP A 559 -2.23 -5.11 0.94
C ASP A 559 -3.51 -5.07 0.08
N ALA A 560 -4.04 -6.25 -0.25
CA ALA A 560 -5.24 -6.37 -1.09
C ALA A 560 -6.18 -7.48 -0.59
N VAL A 561 -7.47 -7.25 -0.76
CA VAL A 561 -8.52 -8.27 -0.61
C VAL A 561 -9.17 -8.52 -1.97
N ASN A 562 -9.21 -9.77 -2.40
CA ASN A 562 -9.87 -10.17 -3.64
C ASN A 562 -11.12 -10.98 -3.31
N VAL A 563 -12.28 -10.54 -3.80
CA VAL A 563 -13.57 -11.16 -3.55
C VAL A 563 -14.08 -11.80 -4.85
N MET A 564 -14.27 -13.11 -4.84
CA MET A 564 -14.94 -13.82 -5.93
C MET A 564 -16.45 -13.59 -5.81
N VAL A 565 -16.99 -12.71 -6.66
CA VAL A 565 -18.42 -12.31 -6.63
C VAL A 565 -19.31 -13.18 -7.52
N HIS A 566 -18.74 -13.77 -8.57
CA HIS A 566 -19.46 -14.61 -9.52
C HIS A 566 -18.52 -15.67 -10.12
N ALA A 567 -19.01 -16.90 -10.25
CA ALA A 567 -18.32 -17.97 -10.95
C ALA A 567 -19.37 -18.85 -11.64
N SER A 568 -19.16 -19.10 -12.94
CA SER A 568 -19.99 -20.00 -13.74
C SER A 568 -19.15 -21.20 -14.17
N ALA A 569 -19.70 -22.40 -14.05
CA ALA A 569 -19.07 -23.57 -14.66
C ALA A 569 -19.12 -23.43 -16.20
N PRO A 570 -18.05 -23.81 -16.91
CA PRO A 570 -17.98 -23.67 -18.36
C PRO A 570 -18.92 -24.60 -19.14
#